data_AF-A0A7J4F9H2-F1
#
_entry.id   AF-A0A7J4F9H2-F1
#
_cell.length_a   1.000
_cell.length_b   1.000
_cell.length_c   1.000
_cell.angle_alpha   90.00
_cell.angle_beta   90.00
_cell.angle_gamma   90.00
#
_symmetry.space_group_name_H-M   'P 1'
#
loop_
_entity.id
_entity.type
_entity.pdbx_description
1 polymer ?
#
loop_
_entity_poly.entity_id
_entity_poly.type
_entity_poly.pdbx_seq_one_letter_code
_entity_poly.pdbx_strand_id
1 'polypeptide(L)'
;MREHGLPEVEVRALLADFHRMDSHFSDGRVFGSMCTEPHPLAIEAHMRFIEANLGNAGLYPGTAEMERQVIHMIGSLLHHPSASGQVVSGGTEANITALWIARNLSRRREVIFPASAHFSFEKAV
;
A
#
# COMPACT_ATOMS: atom_id res chain seq x y z
N MET A 1 8.21 -0.33 -30.14
CA MET A 1 7.20 0.72 -29.86
C MET A 1 6.61 1.16 -31.19
N ARG A 2 5.36 1.66 -31.20
CA ARG A 2 4.75 2.23 -32.41
C ARG A 2 5.46 3.55 -32.77
N GLU A 3 5.45 3.92 -34.03
CA GLU A 3 5.99 5.21 -34.49
C GLU A 3 5.08 6.39 -34.09
N HIS A 4 3.77 6.16 -33.99
CA HIS A 4 2.78 7.14 -33.54
C HIS A 4 1.92 6.60 -32.40
N GLY A 5 1.47 7.51 -31.53
CA GLY A 5 0.52 7.21 -30.46
C GLY A 5 -0.88 6.89 -30.99
N LEU A 6 -1.69 6.27 -30.14
CA LEU A 6 -3.10 6.03 -30.44
C LEU A 6 -3.94 7.29 -30.21
N PRO A 7 -5.02 7.49 -30.98
CA PRO A 7 -6.05 8.46 -30.64
C PRO A 7 -6.64 8.18 -29.25
N GLU A 8 -6.99 9.23 -28.51
CA GLU A 8 -7.53 9.12 -27.15
C GLU A 8 -8.77 8.21 -27.09
N VAL A 9 -9.65 8.27 -28.10
CA VAL A 9 -10.85 7.43 -28.20
C VAL A 9 -10.52 5.93 -28.25
N GLU A 10 -9.47 5.56 -28.98
CA GLU A 10 -9.03 4.17 -29.06
C GLU A 10 -8.41 3.71 -27.73
N VAL A 11 -7.62 4.57 -27.08
CA VAL A 11 -7.07 4.28 -25.74
C VAL A 11 -8.19 4.07 -24.73
N ARG A 12 -9.23 4.93 -24.73
CA ARG A 12 -10.37 4.79 -23.83
C ARG A 12 -11.19 3.52 -24.09
N ALA A 13 -11.39 3.16 -25.35
CA ALA A 13 -12.03 1.90 -25.71
C ALA A 13 -11.24 0.70 -25.18
N LEU A 14 -9.91 0.69 -25.39
CA LEU A 14 -9.03 -0.36 -24.86
C LEU A 14 -9.11 -0.46 -23.33
N LEU A 15 -9.06 0.67 -22.61
CA LEU A 15 -9.18 0.69 -21.15
C LEU A 15 -10.53 0.12 -20.69
N ALA A 16 -11.63 0.47 -21.35
CA ALA A 16 -12.94 -0.06 -21.04
C ALA A 16 -13.05 -1.56 -21.33
N ASP A 17 -12.41 -2.04 -22.39
CA ASP A 17 -12.37 -3.46 -22.74
C ASP A 17 -11.61 -4.26 -21.67
N PHE A 18 -10.43 -3.80 -21.26
CA PHE A 18 -9.68 -4.43 -20.15
C PHE A 18 -10.46 -4.39 -18.84
N HIS A 19 -11.08 -3.26 -18.50
CA HIS A 19 -11.87 -3.14 -17.28
C HIS A 19 -13.02 -4.16 -17.22
N ARG A 20 -13.70 -4.43 -18.34
CA ARG A 20 -14.79 -5.43 -18.40
C ARG A 20 -14.31 -6.88 -18.29
N MET A 21 -13.01 -7.14 -18.47
CA MET A 21 -12.43 -8.46 -18.29
C MET A 21 -12.16 -8.79 -16.82
N ASP A 22 -12.04 -7.77 -15.97
CA ASP A 22 -11.75 -7.93 -14.55
C ASP A 22 -13.01 -8.35 -13.77
N SER A 23 -12.79 -8.96 -12.60
CA SER A 23 -13.86 -9.12 -11.60
C SER A 23 -13.92 -7.88 -10.73
N HIS A 24 -15.12 -7.37 -10.45
CA HIS A 24 -15.32 -6.25 -9.56
C HIS A 24 -15.88 -6.71 -8.21
N PHE A 25 -15.47 -6.07 -7.11
CA PHE A 25 -15.96 -6.42 -5.77
C PHE A 25 -17.48 -6.25 -5.65
N SER A 26 -18.04 -5.27 -6.37
CA SER A 26 -19.48 -4.99 -6.45
C SER A 26 -20.28 -6.06 -7.22
N ASP A 27 -19.63 -6.97 -7.96
CA ASP A 27 -20.31 -8.04 -8.70
C ASP A 27 -20.88 -9.14 -7.79
N GLY A 28 -20.48 -9.17 -6.51
CA GLY A 28 -20.87 -10.22 -5.57
C GLY A 28 -20.25 -11.58 -5.88
N ARG A 29 -19.11 -11.61 -6.58
CA ARG A 29 -18.42 -12.84 -7.03
C ARG A 29 -17.05 -13.08 -6.39
N VAL A 30 -16.47 -12.07 -5.74
CA VAL A 30 -15.12 -12.14 -5.16
C VAL A 30 -15.19 -12.52 -3.68
N PHE A 31 -15.00 -13.81 -3.37
CA PHE A 31 -15.10 -14.34 -2.00
C PHE A 31 -13.77 -14.67 -1.33
N GLY A 32 -12.67 -14.71 -2.09
CA GLY A 32 -11.34 -15.17 -1.61
C GLY A 32 -10.28 -14.08 -1.48
N SER A 33 -10.68 -12.81 -1.56
CA SER A 33 -9.76 -11.67 -1.48
C SER A 33 -9.77 -11.03 -0.09
N MET A 34 -8.62 -10.54 0.36
CA MET A 34 -8.51 -9.70 1.57
C MET A 34 -8.62 -8.20 1.25
N CYS A 35 -8.83 -7.83 -0.01
CA CYS A 35 -9.12 -6.46 -0.44
C CYS A 35 -10.61 -6.28 -0.72
N THR A 36 -11.05 -5.03 -0.83
CA THR A 36 -12.44 -4.66 -1.14
C THR A 36 -12.49 -3.32 -1.90
N GLU A 37 -13.68 -2.90 -2.29
CA GLU A 37 -13.91 -1.58 -2.88
C GLU A 37 -13.49 -0.47 -1.89
N PRO A 38 -12.69 0.51 -2.33
CA PRO A 38 -12.25 1.59 -1.46
C PRO A 38 -13.42 2.51 -1.09
N HIS A 39 -13.38 3.06 0.12
CA HIS A 39 -14.32 4.08 0.53
C HIS A 39 -14.29 5.29 -0.45
N PRO A 40 -15.42 5.89 -0.84
CA PRO A 40 -15.44 6.99 -1.84
C PRO A 40 -14.50 8.16 -1.52
N LEU A 41 -14.41 8.54 -0.24
CA LEU A 41 -13.47 9.58 0.21
C LEU A 41 -11.99 9.19 0.02
N ALA A 42 -11.65 7.91 0.10
CA ALA A 42 -10.29 7.43 -0.15
C ALA A 42 -9.94 7.55 -1.65
N ILE A 43 -10.92 7.33 -2.54
CA ILE A 43 -10.76 7.57 -3.99
C ILE A 43 -10.50 9.05 -4.25
N GLU A 44 -11.29 9.94 -3.64
CA GLU A 44 -11.09 11.39 -3.76
C GLU A 44 -9.69 11.79 -3.28
N ALA A 45 -9.29 11.32 -2.10
CA ALA A 45 -7.96 11.59 -1.56
C ALA A 45 -6.85 11.10 -2.49
N HIS A 46 -6.94 9.87 -2.99
CA HIS A 46 -5.95 9.32 -3.91
C HIS A 46 -5.82 10.17 -5.18
N MET A 47 -6.95 10.55 -5.80
CA MET A 47 -6.94 11.40 -6.99
C MET A 47 -6.35 12.79 -6.70
N ARG A 48 -6.61 13.35 -5.52
CA ARG A 48 -6.10 14.67 -5.12
C ARG A 48 -4.59 14.68 -4.86
N PHE A 49 -4.04 13.56 -4.38
CA PHE A 49 -2.62 13.42 -4.03
C PHE A 49 -1.86 12.51 -5.00
N ILE A 50 -2.37 12.28 -6.21
CA ILE A 50 -1.80 11.35 -7.18
C ILE A 50 -0.36 11.68 -7.60
N GLU A 51 0.02 12.96 -7.54
CA GLU A 51 1.38 13.44 -7.86
C GLU A 51 2.29 13.54 -6.63
N ALA A 52 1.79 13.21 -5.43
CA ALA A 52 2.56 13.30 -4.21
C ALA A 52 3.61 12.18 -4.11
N ASN A 53 4.84 12.52 -3.71
CA ASN A 53 5.93 11.56 -3.57
C ASN A 53 6.64 11.72 -2.22
N LEU A 54 6.33 10.83 -1.27
CA LEU A 54 6.96 10.83 0.06
C LEU A 54 8.43 10.38 0.05
N GLY A 55 8.94 9.83 -1.05
CA GLY A 55 10.37 9.65 -1.28
C GLY A 55 11.14 10.99 -1.39
N ASN A 56 10.43 12.09 -1.64
CA ASN A 56 10.96 13.46 -1.59
C ASN A 56 10.05 14.37 -0.77
N ALA A 57 9.80 14.00 0.49
CA ALA A 57 8.84 14.65 1.39
C ALA A 57 9.02 16.17 1.53
N GLY A 58 10.21 16.73 1.30
CA GLY A 58 10.45 18.18 1.33
C GLY A 58 9.63 18.97 0.31
N LEU A 59 9.24 18.34 -0.81
CA LEU A 59 8.33 18.94 -1.79
C LEU A 59 6.85 18.72 -1.47
N TYR A 60 6.54 17.80 -0.56
CA TYR A 60 5.16 17.37 -0.23
C TYR A 60 4.89 17.45 1.27
N PRO A 61 5.10 18.63 1.91
CA PRO A 61 5.01 18.76 3.37
C PRO A 61 3.60 18.44 3.91
N GLY A 62 2.54 18.72 3.14
CA GLY A 62 1.17 18.38 3.53
C GLY A 62 0.91 16.87 3.55
N THR A 63 1.40 16.13 2.56
CA THR A 63 1.27 14.67 2.52
C THR A 63 2.13 14.02 3.61
N ALA A 64 3.32 14.54 3.87
CA ALA A 64 4.19 14.05 4.94
C ALA A 64 3.56 14.26 6.33
N GLU A 65 2.96 15.43 6.56
CA GLU A 65 2.25 15.71 7.80
C GLU A 65 1.00 14.83 7.96
N MET A 66 0.29 14.55 6.86
CA MET A 66 -0.83 13.61 6.86
C MET A 66 -0.39 12.19 7.23
N GLU A 67 0.72 11.69 6.68
CA GLU A 67 1.30 10.40 7.07
C GLU A 67 1.60 10.35 8.58
N ARG A 68 2.24 11.39 9.11
CA ARG A 68 2.55 11.49 10.55
C ARG A 68 1.28 11.41 11.41
N GLN A 69 0.20 12.06 11.00
CA GLN A 69 -1.09 11.99 11.70
C GLN A 69 -1.71 10.59 11.61
N VAL A 70 -1.65 9.93 10.44
CA VAL A 70 -2.12 8.55 10.27
C VAL A 70 -1.36 7.60 11.20
N ILE A 71 -0.04 7.71 11.27
CA ILE A 71 0.78 6.90 12.17
C ILE A 71 0.41 7.15 13.64
N HIS A 72 0.19 8.40 14.03
CA HIS A 72 -0.26 8.72 15.39
C HIS A 72 -1.65 8.14 15.72
N MET A 73 -2.59 8.18 14.77
CA MET A 73 -3.93 7.59 14.94
C MET A 73 -3.84 6.07 15.10
N ILE A 74 -3.07 5.38 14.24
CA ILE A 74 -2.86 3.94 14.33
C ILE A 74 -2.15 3.56 15.65
N GLY A 75 -1.10 4.30 16.01
CA GLY A 75 -0.39 4.11 17.28
C GLY A 75 -1.32 4.25 18.48
N SER A 76 -2.14 5.29 18.49
CA SER A 76 -3.13 5.52 19.56
C SER A 76 -4.16 4.39 19.64
N LEU A 77 -4.66 3.91 18.50
CA LEU A 77 -5.56 2.76 18.42
C LEU A 77 -4.93 1.48 18.97
N LEU A 78 -3.63 1.29 18.75
CA LEU A 78 -2.84 0.15 19.22
C LEU A 78 -2.19 0.38 20.60
N HIS A 79 -2.66 1.37 21.37
CA HIS A 79 -2.17 1.70 22.71
C HIS A 79 -0.67 2.10 22.78
N HIS A 80 -0.12 2.62 21.69
CA HIS A 80 1.23 3.18 21.61
C HIS A 80 1.21 4.56 20.93
N PRO A 81 0.75 5.63 21.60
CA PRO A 81 0.59 6.96 21.00
C PRO A 81 1.92 7.62 20.57
N SER A 82 3.05 7.12 21.08
CA SER A 82 4.41 7.52 20.68
C SER A 82 5.01 6.61 19.59
N ALA A 83 4.20 5.77 18.95
CA ALA A 83 4.65 4.94 17.85
C ALA A 83 5.28 5.77 16.73
N SER A 84 6.34 5.22 16.13
CA SER A 84 6.98 5.74 14.93
C SER A 84 6.84 4.72 13.81
N GLY A 85 6.61 5.19 12.59
CA GLY A 85 6.36 4.31 11.44
C GLY A 85 6.13 5.10 10.16
N GLN A 86 5.81 4.37 9.09
CA GLN A 86 5.54 4.91 7.75
C GLN A 86 4.39 4.12 7.11
N VAL A 87 3.64 4.76 6.21
CA VAL A 87 2.64 4.12 5.36
C VAL A 87 3.35 3.60 4.12
N VAL A 88 3.59 2.29 4.10
CA VAL A 88 4.33 1.59 3.04
C VAL A 88 3.39 0.97 2.00
N SER A 89 3.94 0.38 0.93
CA SER A 89 3.14 -0.19 -0.17
C SER A 89 2.22 -1.35 0.22
N GLY A 90 2.49 -2.01 1.35
CA GLY A 90 1.62 -3.03 1.92
C GLY A 90 2.29 -3.85 3.02
N GLY A 91 1.57 -4.87 3.52
CA GLY A 91 2.01 -5.68 4.66
C GLY A 91 3.31 -6.47 4.43
N THR A 92 3.64 -6.81 3.17
CA THR A 92 4.91 -7.48 2.86
C THR A 92 6.11 -6.56 3.12
N GLU A 93 6.06 -5.31 2.64
CA GLU A 93 7.11 -4.31 2.89
C GLU A 93 7.19 -3.98 4.39
N ALA A 94 6.05 -3.89 5.08
CA ALA A 94 6.00 -3.67 6.52
C ALA A 94 6.70 -4.81 7.30
N ASN A 95 6.42 -6.07 6.96
CA ASN A 95 7.04 -7.23 7.61
C ASN A 95 8.55 -7.31 7.34
N ILE A 96 8.98 -7.09 6.10
CA ILE A 96 10.41 -7.04 5.74
C ILE A 96 11.11 -5.94 6.53
N THR A 97 10.52 -4.75 6.58
CA THR A 97 11.08 -3.60 7.31
C THR A 97 11.17 -3.89 8.81
N ALA A 98 10.13 -4.47 9.42
CA ALA A 98 10.13 -4.83 10.83
C ALA A 98 11.24 -5.83 11.18
N LEU A 99 11.42 -6.88 10.38
CA LEU A 99 12.48 -7.88 10.59
C LEU A 99 13.87 -7.30 10.33
N TRP A 100 14.02 -6.44 9.32
CA TRP A 100 15.27 -5.72 9.08
C TRP A 100 15.66 -4.84 10.28
N ILE A 101 14.71 -4.08 10.85
CA ILE A 101 14.93 -3.29 12.08
C ILE A 101 15.31 -4.20 13.24
N ALA A 102 14.54 -5.27 13.48
CA ALA A 102 14.78 -6.20 14.59
C ALA A 102 16.15 -6.87 14.51
N ARG A 103 16.58 -7.30 13.32
CA ARG A 103 17.90 -7.86 13.05
C ARG A 103 19.00 -6.83 13.35
N ASN A 104 18.83 -5.59 12.92
CA ASN A 104 19.84 -4.54 13.11
C ASN A 104 19.97 -4.12 14.59
N LEU A 105 18.87 -4.10 15.34
CA LEU A 105 18.86 -3.78 16.77
C LEU A 105 19.39 -4.94 17.63
N SER A 106 18.94 -6.17 17.37
CA SER A 106 19.29 -7.33 18.18
C SER A 106 20.62 -7.98 17.80
N ARG A 107 21.11 -7.74 16.57
CA ARG A 107 22.24 -8.46 15.93
C ARG A 107 22.03 -9.98 15.81
N ARG A 108 20.80 -10.46 15.97
CA ARG A 108 20.41 -11.87 15.79
C ARG A 108 19.90 -12.11 14.38
N ARG A 109 20.03 -13.36 13.90
CA ARG A 109 19.56 -13.80 12.58
C ARG A 109 18.43 -14.83 12.64
N GLU A 110 18.13 -15.34 13.84
CA GLU A 110 17.07 -16.32 14.05
C GLU A 110 15.77 -15.61 14.43
N VAL A 111 14.68 -16.00 13.78
CA VAL A 111 13.33 -15.46 14.00
C VAL A 111 12.40 -16.64 14.19
N ILE A 112 11.56 -16.59 15.23
CA ILE A 112 10.54 -17.61 15.51
C ILE A 112 9.20 -17.06 15.01
N PHE A 113 8.52 -17.81 14.13
CA PHE A 113 7.18 -17.49 13.63
C PHE A 113 6.34 -18.78 13.48
N PRO A 114 5.00 -18.69 13.56
CA PRO A 114 4.14 -19.88 13.48
C PRO A 114 4.09 -20.45 12.06
N ALA A 115 3.73 -21.73 11.92
CA ALA A 115 3.53 -22.37 10.61
C ALA A 115 2.42 -21.70 9.76
N SER A 116 1.52 -20.94 10.39
CA SER A 116 0.47 -20.16 9.73
C SER A 116 0.89 -18.74 9.36
N ALA A 117 2.16 -18.37 9.52
CA ALA A 117 2.64 -17.05 9.19
C ALA A 117 2.44 -16.73 7.71
N HIS A 118 2.22 -15.45 7.41
CA HIS A 118 2.11 -14.99 6.03
C HIS A 118 3.43 -15.23 5.29
N PHE A 119 3.36 -15.64 4.02
CA PHE A 119 4.53 -15.99 3.20
C PHE A 119 5.60 -14.88 3.11
N SER A 120 5.23 -13.63 3.39
CA SER A 120 6.19 -12.51 3.44
C SER A 120 7.30 -12.71 4.47
N PHE A 121 7.08 -13.50 5.53
CA PHE A 121 8.12 -13.81 6.51
C PHE A 121 9.25 -14.62 5.86
N GLU A 122 8.93 -15.59 5.00
CA GLU A 122 9.94 -16.35 4.24
C GLU A 122 10.71 -15.47 3.27
N LYS A 123 10.09 -14.45 2.69
CA LYS A 123 10.77 -13.46 1.83
C LYS A 123 11.72 -12.54 2.61
N ALA A 124 11.50 -12.39 3.91
CA ALA A 124 12.17 -11.39 4.74
C ALA A 124 13.40 -11.92 5.49
N VAL A 125 13.52 -13.25 5.64
CA VAL A 125 14.61 -13.92 6.38
C VAL A 125 15.78 -14.33 5.50
#